data_AF-A0A6P5GMA3-F1
#
_entry.id   AF-A0A6P5GMA3-F1
#
_cell.length_a   1.000
_cell.length_b   1.000
_cell.length_c   1.000
_cell.angle_alpha   90.00
_cell.angle_beta   90.00
_cell.angle_gamma   90.00
#
_symmetry.space_group_name_H-M   'P 1'
#
loop_
_entity.id
_entity.type
_entity.pdbx_description
1 polymer ?
#
loop_
_entity_poly.entity_id
_entity_poly.type
_entity_poly.pdbx_seq_one_letter_code
_entity_poly.pdbx_strand_id
1 'polypeptide(L)'
;MAIVERKKQRARASATQFFRKLENLPLAIGSTLELMSSLLVTCEDESSAESSLETRRLILDIAQTQALALKLDTEKGIDNNILWPKNSDIHPVVKRLNRHELLRNLLEYLWSVHGVSYYGIQESEEDVGFTGVPEDVPHYEEDGWEEKLRLFWQLRLKGEDPLERRAATKDIEAAVDKAINSSVVKVEDESMDLIYGCGVTACSRPFYSVESACEHLRASHPLTVASLETQVQGQFYYENYMSNAVAPAEDDSPNHSAS
;
A
#
# COMPACT_ATOMS: atom_id res chain seq x y z
N MET A 1 10.40 -3.13 -8.80
CA MET A 1 9.91 -4.49 -8.47
C MET A 1 10.46 -5.06 -7.16
N ALA A 2 11.79 -5.13 -6.95
CA ALA A 2 12.36 -5.78 -5.75
C ALA A 2 11.95 -5.13 -4.40
N ILE A 3 11.57 -3.85 -4.38
CA ILE A 3 11.12 -3.17 -3.14
C ILE A 3 9.70 -3.60 -2.76
N VAL A 4 8.77 -3.60 -3.72
CA VAL A 4 7.36 -4.00 -3.50
C VAL A 4 7.31 -5.43 -2.98
N GLU A 5 7.98 -6.38 -3.63
CA GLU A 5 7.93 -7.78 -3.20
C GLU A 5 8.62 -8.01 -1.85
N ARG A 6 9.74 -7.32 -1.58
CA ARG A 6 10.38 -7.37 -0.25
C ARG A 6 9.43 -6.88 0.85
N LYS A 7 8.70 -5.80 0.61
CA LYS A 7 7.72 -5.27 1.57
C LYS A 7 6.54 -6.22 1.78
N LYS A 8 6.03 -6.84 0.70
CA LYS A 8 5.00 -7.88 0.81
C LYS A 8 5.49 -9.08 1.62
N GLN A 9 6.70 -9.57 1.35
CA GLN A 9 7.29 -10.69 2.09
C GLN A 9 7.48 -10.36 3.58
N ARG A 10 7.96 -9.15 3.91
CA ARG A 10 8.09 -8.67 5.28
C ARG A 10 6.74 -8.63 5.98
N ALA A 11 5.71 -8.06 5.34
CA ALA A 11 4.37 -8.00 5.89
C ALA A 11 3.82 -9.40 6.20
N ARG A 12 3.98 -10.39 5.30
CA ARG A 12 3.60 -11.79 5.56
C ARG A 12 4.31 -12.39 6.78
N ALA A 13 5.61 -12.12 6.92
CA ALA A 13 6.38 -12.56 8.09
C ALA A 13 5.90 -11.88 9.39
N SER A 14 5.72 -10.55 9.37
CA SER A 14 5.19 -9.79 10.50
C SER A 14 3.79 -10.26 10.91
N ALA A 15 2.90 -10.52 9.95
CA ALA A 15 1.55 -11.03 10.22
C ALA A 15 1.60 -12.38 10.94
N THR A 16 2.45 -13.29 10.45
CA THR A 16 2.65 -14.61 11.10
C THR A 16 3.12 -14.46 12.55
N GLN A 17 4.07 -13.55 12.79
CA GLN A 17 4.55 -13.27 14.15
C GLN A 17 3.46 -12.64 15.02
N PHE A 18 2.69 -11.70 14.46
CA PHE A 18 1.61 -11.01 15.14
C PHE A 18 0.52 -12.00 15.59
N PHE A 19 0.03 -12.87 14.71
CA PHE A 19 -1.00 -13.84 15.08
C PHE A 19 -0.50 -14.84 16.12
N ARG A 20 0.75 -15.29 16.01
CA ARG A 20 1.36 -16.14 17.05
C ARG A 20 1.40 -15.42 18.40
N LYS A 21 1.74 -14.13 18.44
CA LYS A 21 1.71 -13.33 19.68
C LYS A 21 0.29 -13.25 20.25
N LEU A 22 -0.70 -13.02 19.38
CA LEU A 22 -2.10 -12.87 19.77
C LEU A 22 -2.71 -14.18 20.31
N GLU A 23 -2.39 -15.32 19.69
CA GLU A 23 -2.83 -16.65 20.14
C GLU A 23 -2.22 -17.06 21.49
N ASN A 24 -0.98 -16.64 21.75
CA ASN A 24 -0.27 -16.90 22.99
C ASN A 24 -0.50 -15.81 24.06
N LEU A 25 -1.38 -14.84 23.80
CA LEU A 25 -1.72 -13.84 24.80
C LEU A 25 -2.27 -14.58 26.03
N PRO A 26 -1.66 -14.40 27.22
CA PRO A 26 -2.10 -15.11 28.40
C PRO A 26 -3.59 -14.85 28.61
N LEU A 27 -4.31 -15.87 29.08
CA LEU A 27 -5.65 -15.73 29.64
C LEU A 27 -5.55 -14.72 30.78
N ALA A 28 -5.60 -13.42 30.49
CA ALA A 28 -5.71 -12.41 31.50
C ALA A 28 -7.05 -12.68 32.18
N ILE A 29 -6.96 -13.27 33.36
CA ILE A 29 -7.97 -13.25 34.41
C ILE A 29 -8.57 -11.85 34.36
N GLY A 30 -9.90 -11.81 34.25
CA GLY A 30 -10.66 -10.64 33.83
C GLY A 30 -10.07 -9.30 34.27
N SER A 31 -9.98 -8.40 33.30
CA SER A 31 -10.25 -6.99 33.55
C SER A 31 -9.36 -6.30 34.59
N THR A 32 -8.09 -6.07 34.27
CA THR A 32 -7.34 -4.99 34.92
C THR A 32 -7.87 -3.60 34.57
N LEU A 33 -8.75 -3.49 33.57
CA LEU A 33 -9.50 -2.26 33.26
C LEU A 33 -10.71 -2.03 34.19
N GLU A 34 -11.29 -3.06 34.82
CA GLU A 34 -12.28 -2.86 35.90
C GLU A 34 -11.64 -2.23 37.14
N LEU A 35 -10.37 -2.58 37.43
CA LEU A 35 -9.65 -2.00 38.56
C LEU A 35 -9.22 -0.54 38.34
N MET A 36 -9.13 -0.07 37.10
CA MET A 36 -8.87 1.36 36.80
C MET A 36 -10.16 2.16 36.61
N SER A 37 -11.25 1.54 36.13
CA SER A 37 -12.56 2.18 36.03
C SER A 37 -13.17 2.49 37.40
N SER A 38 -12.88 1.66 38.42
CA SER A 38 -13.37 1.89 39.78
C SER A 38 -12.68 3.04 40.54
N LEU A 39 -11.62 3.65 39.99
CA LEU A 39 -10.89 4.75 40.64
C LEU A 39 -11.25 6.15 40.12
N LEU A 40 -12.14 6.26 39.12
CA LEU A 40 -12.54 7.54 38.50
C LEU A 40 -14.06 7.74 38.53
N VAL A 41 -14.68 7.56 39.70
CA VAL A 41 -16.06 8.00 39.93
C VAL A 41 -16.11 8.94 41.13
N THR A 42 -15.98 10.23 40.85
CA THR A 42 -16.85 11.24 41.45
C THR A 42 -17.15 12.27 40.37
N CYS A 43 -18.45 12.43 40.06
CA CYS A 43 -19.14 13.47 39.27
C CYS A 43 -19.94 12.88 38.10
N GLU A 44 -21.14 12.37 38.40
CA GLU A 44 -22.29 12.30 37.50
C GLU A 44 -22.73 13.76 37.22
N ASP A 45 -22.91 14.25 35.99
CA ASP A 45 -24.18 14.13 35.26
C ASP A 45 -24.11 14.65 33.79
N GLU A 46 -22.94 14.74 33.14
CA GLU A 46 -22.83 15.17 31.71
C GLU A 46 -22.51 14.03 30.72
N SER A 47 -22.32 12.77 31.17
CA SER A 47 -21.63 11.73 30.38
C SER A 47 -22.48 10.86 29.44
N SER A 48 -23.80 11.03 29.36
CA SER A 48 -24.67 10.10 28.60
C SER A 48 -24.54 10.26 27.08
N ALA A 49 -24.44 11.50 26.58
CA ALA A 49 -24.25 11.76 25.14
C ALA A 49 -22.80 11.51 24.70
N GLU A 50 -21.83 11.89 25.53
CA GLU A 50 -20.39 11.65 25.31
C GLU A 50 -20.09 10.14 25.20
N SER A 51 -20.59 9.34 26.15
CA SER A 51 -20.41 7.87 26.15
C SER A 51 -21.08 7.19 24.94
N SER A 52 -22.21 7.74 24.48
CA SER A 52 -22.91 7.28 23.28
C SER A 52 -22.12 7.60 21.99
N LEU A 53 -21.50 8.78 21.93
CA LEU A 53 -20.64 9.19 20.81
C LEU A 53 -19.34 8.39 20.75
N GLU A 54 -18.66 8.21 21.89
CA GLU A 54 -17.47 7.36 22.01
C GLU A 54 -17.78 5.92 21.60
N THR A 55 -18.92 5.37 22.04
CA THR A 55 -19.35 4.02 21.66
C THR A 55 -19.65 3.92 20.16
N ARG A 56 -20.30 4.94 19.58
CA ARG A 56 -20.56 4.99 18.14
C ARG A 56 -19.26 5.06 17.35
N ARG A 57 -18.30 5.86 17.80
CA ARG A 57 -17.01 6.03 17.15
C ARG A 57 -16.20 4.74 17.16
N LEU A 58 -16.12 4.09 18.32
CA LEU A 58 -15.47 2.78 18.48
C LEU A 58 -15.98 1.75 17.47
N ILE A 59 -17.30 1.68 17.24
CA ILE A 59 -17.90 0.75 16.28
C ILE A 59 -17.48 1.07 14.85
N LEU A 60 -17.51 2.35 14.47
CA LEU A 60 -17.12 2.81 13.13
C LEU A 60 -15.64 2.55 12.87
N ASP A 61 -14.78 2.83 13.84
CA ASP A 61 -13.35 2.61 13.73
C ASP A 61 -13.01 1.12 13.62
N ILE A 62 -13.68 0.24 14.39
CA ILE A 62 -13.52 -1.22 14.23
C ILE A 62 -13.90 -1.65 12.81
N ALA A 63 -15.06 -1.19 12.30
CA ALA A 63 -15.51 -1.58 10.97
C ALA A 63 -14.56 -1.08 9.86
N GLN A 64 -14.10 0.16 9.95
CA GLN A 64 -13.19 0.74 8.96
C GLN A 64 -11.79 0.12 9.03
N THR A 65 -11.23 -0.11 10.23
CA THR A 65 -9.93 -0.77 10.40
C THR A 65 -9.96 -2.22 9.91
N GLN A 66 -11.04 -2.96 10.13
CA GLN A 66 -11.22 -4.30 9.56
C GLN A 66 -11.28 -4.28 8.03
N ALA A 67 -12.01 -3.33 7.44
CA ALA A 67 -12.06 -3.18 5.98
C ALA A 67 -10.68 -2.84 5.39
N LEU A 68 -9.92 -1.96 6.06
CA LEU A 68 -8.56 -1.62 5.66
C LEU A 68 -7.63 -2.84 5.76
N ALA A 69 -7.63 -3.55 6.88
CA ALA A 69 -6.79 -4.72 7.09
C ALA A 69 -7.07 -5.80 6.03
N LEU A 70 -8.34 -6.08 5.73
CA LEU A 70 -8.73 -7.03 4.69
C LEU A 70 -8.17 -6.62 3.31
N LYS A 71 -8.27 -5.35 2.96
CA LYS A 71 -7.75 -4.84 1.70
C LYS A 71 -6.23 -4.98 1.63
N LEU A 72 -5.52 -4.53 2.66
CA LEU A 72 -4.07 -4.53 2.71
C LEU A 72 -3.50 -5.95 2.74
N ASP A 73 -4.17 -6.88 3.40
CA ASP A 73 -3.85 -8.31 3.37
C ASP A 73 -4.02 -8.88 1.97
N THR A 74 -5.10 -8.52 1.27
CA THR A 74 -5.32 -8.94 -0.12
C THR A 74 -4.20 -8.43 -1.04
N GLU A 75 -3.85 -7.15 -0.96
CA GLU A 75 -2.76 -6.54 -1.75
C GLU A 75 -1.41 -7.20 -1.49
N LYS A 76 -1.15 -7.59 -0.23
CA LYS A 76 0.12 -8.20 0.18
C LYS A 76 0.10 -9.73 0.14
N GLY A 77 -1.03 -10.37 -0.18
CA GLY A 77 -1.20 -11.83 -0.19
C GLY A 77 -0.99 -12.45 1.19
N ILE A 78 -1.61 -11.87 2.22
CA ILE A 78 -1.68 -12.42 3.57
C ILE A 78 -3.01 -13.14 3.71
N ASP A 79 -2.95 -14.46 3.81
CA ASP A 79 -4.11 -15.30 4.03
C ASP A 79 -4.33 -15.55 5.53
N ASN A 80 -5.56 -15.95 5.88
CA ASN A 80 -5.88 -16.44 7.23
C ASN A 80 -5.69 -15.46 8.40
N ASN A 81 -5.91 -14.17 8.17
CA ASN A 81 -6.05 -13.23 9.27
C ASN A 81 -7.23 -13.61 10.19
N ILE A 82 -6.95 -13.65 11.48
CA ILE A 82 -7.89 -14.06 12.54
C ILE A 82 -8.65 -12.89 13.17
N LEU A 83 -8.26 -11.63 12.91
CA LEU A 83 -8.79 -10.42 13.56
C LEU A 83 -10.16 -9.96 13.05
N TRP A 84 -10.69 -10.56 12.00
CA TRP A 84 -12.03 -10.27 11.50
C TRP A 84 -12.81 -11.55 11.20
N PRO A 85 -14.15 -11.50 11.19
CA PRO A 85 -14.98 -12.67 10.98
C PRO A 85 -14.84 -13.20 9.55
N LYS A 86 -14.62 -14.50 9.38
CA LYS A 86 -14.77 -15.18 8.09
C LYS A 86 -16.06 -15.99 8.12
N ASN A 87 -16.96 -15.77 7.17
CA ASN A 87 -18.18 -16.59 6.98
C ASN A 87 -18.95 -16.87 8.27
N SER A 88 -19.12 -15.85 9.12
CA SER A 88 -19.83 -15.90 10.42
C SER A 88 -19.11 -16.65 11.55
N ASP A 89 -17.97 -17.27 11.30
CA ASP A 89 -17.15 -17.91 12.33
C ASP A 89 -16.11 -16.91 12.87
N ILE A 90 -16.40 -16.35 14.05
CA ILE A 90 -15.45 -15.51 14.78
C ILE A 90 -14.40 -16.40 15.44
N HIS A 91 -13.11 -16.12 15.18
CA HIS A 91 -12.00 -16.86 15.77
C HIS A 91 -12.08 -16.85 17.32
N PRO A 92 -11.79 -17.97 18.02
CA PRO A 92 -11.93 -18.05 19.48
C PRO A 92 -11.13 -16.98 20.24
N VAL A 93 -10.00 -16.55 19.69
CA VAL A 93 -9.19 -15.47 20.26
C VAL A 93 -9.92 -14.13 20.19
N VAL A 94 -10.54 -13.80 19.05
CA VAL A 94 -11.31 -12.56 18.89
C VAL A 94 -12.57 -12.55 19.75
N LYS A 95 -13.22 -13.71 19.93
CA LYS A 95 -14.38 -13.84 20.84
C LYS A 95 -14.08 -13.45 22.28
N ARG A 96 -12.80 -13.48 22.70
CA ARG A 96 -12.36 -13.15 24.05
C ARG A 96 -12.00 -11.68 24.23
N LEU A 97 -11.81 -10.94 23.13
CA LEU A 97 -11.46 -9.53 23.16
C LEU A 97 -12.71 -8.68 23.33
N ASN A 98 -12.67 -7.71 24.25
CA ASN A 98 -13.66 -6.64 24.26
C ASN A 98 -13.43 -5.68 23.07
N ARG A 99 -14.37 -4.75 22.82
CA ARG A 99 -14.29 -3.86 21.65
C ARG A 99 -13.06 -2.96 21.63
N HIS A 100 -12.61 -2.46 22.79
CA HIS A 100 -11.40 -1.64 22.90
C HIS A 100 -10.14 -2.47 22.64
N GLU A 101 -10.08 -3.69 23.16
CA GLU A 101 -8.99 -4.62 22.90
C GLU A 101 -8.94 -5.03 21.44
N LEU A 102 -10.08 -5.29 20.81
CA LEU A 102 -10.17 -5.59 19.39
C LEU A 102 -9.65 -4.42 18.55
N LEU A 103 -10.14 -3.20 18.80
CA LEU A 103 -9.66 -2.02 18.08
C LEU A 103 -8.16 -1.81 18.29
N ARG A 104 -7.66 -1.93 19.53
CA ARG A 104 -6.23 -1.82 19.84
C ARG A 104 -5.40 -2.82 19.03
N ASN A 105 -5.81 -4.08 18.97
CA ASN A 105 -5.11 -5.11 18.20
C ASN A 105 -5.20 -4.87 16.68
N LEU A 106 -6.32 -4.35 16.19
CA LEU A 106 -6.45 -3.95 14.77
C LEU A 106 -5.51 -2.79 14.43
N LEU A 107 -5.40 -1.79 15.30
CA LEU A 107 -4.49 -0.65 15.11
C LEU A 107 -3.02 -1.11 15.18
N GLU A 108 -2.66 -1.97 16.13
CA GLU A 108 -1.32 -2.55 16.22
C GLU A 108 -1.01 -3.40 14.99
N TYR A 109 -1.97 -4.16 14.48
CA TYR A 109 -1.83 -4.95 13.26
C TYR A 109 -1.58 -4.05 12.04
N LEU A 110 -2.43 -3.05 11.81
CA LEU A 110 -2.28 -2.08 10.72
C LEU A 110 -0.89 -1.43 10.74
N TRP A 111 -0.41 -1.03 11.91
CA TRP A 111 0.90 -0.42 12.06
C TRP A 111 2.06 -1.40 11.87
N SER A 112 2.08 -2.49 12.63
CA SER A 112 3.21 -3.43 12.66
C SER A 112 3.36 -4.28 11.39
N VAL A 113 2.26 -4.55 10.69
CA VAL A 113 2.24 -5.39 9.49
C VAL A 113 2.22 -4.55 8.22
N HIS A 114 1.45 -3.46 8.22
CA HIS A 114 1.25 -2.66 7.00
C HIS A 114 1.90 -1.27 7.04
N GLY A 115 2.42 -0.81 8.18
CA GLY A 115 2.95 0.54 8.34
C GLY A 115 1.86 1.62 8.29
N VAL A 116 0.62 1.26 8.63
CA VAL A 116 -0.53 2.18 8.59
C VAL A 116 -0.80 2.77 9.98
N SER A 117 -0.64 4.09 10.08
CA SER A 117 -1.10 4.87 11.23
C SER A 117 -2.53 5.34 10.96
N TYR A 118 -3.51 4.60 11.49
CA TYR A 118 -4.93 4.84 11.23
C TYR A 118 -5.35 6.26 11.62
N TYR A 119 -5.12 6.65 12.88
CA TYR A 119 -5.47 7.99 13.38
C TYR A 119 -4.53 9.08 12.88
N GLY A 120 -3.30 8.73 12.50
CA GLY A 120 -2.36 9.66 11.86
C GLY A 120 -2.69 9.97 10.39
N ILE A 121 -3.69 9.29 9.80
CA ILE A 121 -4.08 9.47 8.39
C ILE A 121 -2.85 9.25 7.47
N GLN A 122 -2.06 8.20 7.77
CA GLN A 122 -0.78 7.98 7.12
C GLN A 122 -0.51 6.50 6.86
N GLU A 123 0.02 6.20 5.67
CA GLU A 123 0.57 4.90 5.31
C GLU A 123 2.05 5.09 5.00
N SER A 124 2.91 4.51 5.84
CA SER A 124 4.36 4.63 5.68
C SER A 124 4.85 3.76 4.53
N GLU A 125 5.68 4.37 3.71
CA GLU A 125 6.33 3.75 2.57
C GLU A 125 7.64 3.07 2.97
N GLU A 126 8.26 3.58 4.04
CA GLU A 126 9.58 3.19 4.52
C GLU A 126 9.56 1.98 5.45
N ASP A 127 10.69 1.29 5.48
CA ASP A 127 10.96 0.12 6.30
C ASP A 127 11.28 0.47 7.76
N VAL A 128 10.83 1.62 8.27
CA VAL A 128 11.17 2.05 9.64
C VAL A 128 10.69 1.00 10.62
N GLY A 129 11.61 0.50 11.46
CA GLY A 129 11.29 -0.46 12.50
C GLY A 129 10.27 0.16 13.43
N PHE A 130 9.01 -0.25 13.30
CA PHE A 130 7.88 0.25 14.08
C PHE A 130 7.88 -0.35 15.49
N THR A 131 8.93 -0.06 16.26
CA THR A 131 8.98 -0.27 17.70
C THR A 131 8.55 1.01 18.38
N GLY A 132 7.23 1.24 18.43
CA GLY A 132 6.62 2.40 19.08
C GLY A 132 5.22 2.67 18.53
N VAL A 133 4.25 2.93 19.42
CA VAL A 133 2.96 3.55 19.03
C VAL A 133 3.30 4.98 18.54
N PRO A 134 2.71 5.47 17.44
CA PRO A 134 2.93 6.84 16.99
C PRO A 134 2.69 7.84 18.14
N GLU A 135 3.72 8.60 18.53
CA GLU A 135 3.64 9.63 19.59
C GLU A 135 2.78 10.82 19.14
N ASP A 136 2.70 11.06 17.83
CA ASP A 136 1.94 12.16 17.22
C ASP A 136 0.57 11.68 16.75
N VAL A 137 -0.36 11.50 17.68
CA VAL A 137 -1.79 11.45 17.34
C VAL A 137 -2.23 12.89 17.05
N PRO A 138 -2.77 13.20 15.86
CA PRO A 138 -3.29 14.53 15.55
C PRO A 138 -4.28 14.98 16.64
N HIS A 139 -4.23 16.27 17.01
CA HIS A 139 -5.19 16.84 17.95
C HIS A 139 -6.62 16.55 17.48
N TYR A 140 -7.36 15.78 18.29
CA TYR A 140 -8.75 15.37 18.09
C TYR A 140 -9.74 16.55 18.09
N GLU A 141 -9.24 17.78 18.24
CA GLU A 141 -10.00 19.02 18.42
C GLU A 141 -10.13 19.85 17.12
N GLU A 142 -9.57 19.40 15.98
CA GLU A 142 -9.74 20.09 14.70
C GLU A 142 -11.13 19.80 14.09
N ASP A 143 -11.92 20.85 13.89
CA ASP A 143 -13.25 20.77 13.26
C ASP A 143 -13.17 20.00 11.92
N GLY A 144 -13.97 18.93 11.79
CA GLY A 144 -14.05 18.12 10.58
C GLY A 144 -13.00 17.02 10.44
N TRP A 145 -12.15 16.79 11.45
CA TRP A 145 -11.15 15.71 11.42
C TRP A 145 -11.77 14.32 11.17
N GLU A 146 -12.94 14.02 11.74
CA GLU A 146 -13.60 12.73 11.53
C GLU A 146 -13.95 12.48 10.05
N GLU A 147 -14.43 13.52 9.37
CA GLU A 147 -14.79 13.46 7.97
C GLU A 147 -13.54 13.32 7.10
N LYS A 148 -12.46 14.03 7.44
CA LYS A 148 -11.14 13.90 6.80
C LYS A 148 -10.60 12.47 6.90
N LEU A 149 -10.61 11.90 8.10
CA LEU A 149 -10.21 10.51 8.34
C LEU A 149 -11.06 9.53 7.49
N ARG A 150 -12.39 9.71 7.55
CA ARG A 150 -13.34 8.86 6.81
C ARG A 150 -13.07 8.90 5.31
N LEU A 151 -12.95 10.10 4.74
CA LEU A 151 -12.71 10.31 3.31
C LEU A 151 -11.36 9.75 2.87
N PHE A 152 -10.31 9.98 3.65
CA PHE A 152 -8.97 9.47 3.34
C PHE A 152 -8.97 7.94 3.23
N TRP A 153 -9.49 7.25 4.25
CA TRP A 153 -9.51 5.80 4.24
C TRP A 153 -10.52 5.23 3.24
N GLN A 154 -11.63 5.91 2.95
CA GLN A 154 -12.51 5.53 1.84
C GLN A 154 -11.82 5.62 0.48
N LEU A 155 -11.04 6.67 0.24
CA LEU A 155 -10.26 6.80 -0.98
C LEU A 155 -9.22 5.68 -1.08
N ARG A 156 -8.51 5.39 0.02
CA ARG A 156 -7.57 4.26 0.08
C ARG A 156 -8.24 2.90 -0.15
N LEU A 157 -9.44 2.69 0.40
CA LEU A 157 -10.25 1.49 0.18
C LEU A 157 -10.74 1.32 -1.27
N LYS A 158 -10.81 2.39 -2.06
CA LYS A 158 -11.14 2.33 -3.49
C LYS A 158 -9.91 2.31 -4.40
N GLY A 159 -8.81 2.92 -4.00
CA GLY A 159 -7.58 3.03 -4.80
C GLY A 159 -6.70 1.78 -4.80
N GLU A 160 -5.50 1.90 -5.33
CA GLU A 160 -4.49 0.81 -5.33
C GLU A 160 -3.40 1.08 -4.29
N ASP A 161 -2.60 0.05 -3.97
CA ASP A 161 -1.40 0.17 -3.13
C ASP A 161 -0.51 1.32 -3.66
N PRO A 162 -0.15 2.31 -2.82
CA PRO A 162 0.66 3.46 -3.24
C PRO A 162 1.99 3.08 -3.89
N LEU A 163 2.61 1.96 -3.49
CA LEU A 163 3.86 1.48 -4.06
C LEU A 163 3.64 0.77 -5.40
N GLU A 164 2.54 0.03 -5.57
CA GLU A 164 2.20 -0.57 -6.86
C GLU A 164 1.84 0.50 -7.89
N ARG A 165 1.08 1.51 -7.48
CA ARG A 165 0.73 2.65 -8.32
C ARG A 165 1.96 3.38 -8.84
N ARG A 166 2.94 3.67 -7.98
CA ARG A 166 4.19 4.33 -8.38
C ARG A 166 5.13 3.42 -9.16
N ALA A 167 5.12 2.11 -8.85
CA ALA A 167 5.88 1.15 -9.63
C ALA A 167 5.35 1.05 -11.07
N ALA A 168 4.08 1.41 -11.32
CA ALA A 168 3.45 1.54 -12.64
C ALA A 168 3.81 0.39 -13.59
N THR A 169 3.96 -0.82 -13.06
CA THR A 169 4.67 -1.90 -13.77
C THR A 169 3.92 -2.33 -15.02
N LYS A 170 2.58 -2.40 -14.93
CA LYS A 170 1.71 -2.67 -16.07
C LYS A 170 1.78 -1.57 -17.14
N ASP A 171 1.88 -0.32 -16.72
CA ASP A 171 1.97 0.82 -17.64
C ASP A 171 3.33 0.87 -18.34
N ILE A 172 4.42 0.55 -17.61
CA ILE A 172 5.76 0.39 -18.17
C ILE A 172 5.78 -0.77 -19.17
N GLU A 173 5.27 -1.95 -18.82
CA GLU A 173 5.19 -3.10 -19.72
C GLU A 173 4.41 -2.77 -21.00
N ALA A 174 3.23 -2.14 -20.86
CA ALA A 174 2.43 -1.72 -22.00
C ALA A 174 3.15 -0.66 -22.87
N ALA A 175 3.88 0.26 -22.24
CA ALA A 175 4.65 1.27 -22.96
C ALA A 175 5.87 0.66 -23.68
N VAL A 176 6.53 -0.33 -23.09
CA VAL A 176 7.58 -1.12 -23.74
C VAL A 176 7.02 -1.88 -24.94
N ASP A 177 5.89 -2.56 -24.78
CA ASP A 177 5.23 -3.27 -25.88
C ASP A 177 4.85 -2.34 -27.02
N LYS A 178 4.35 -1.14 -26.69
CA LYS A 178 4.07 -0.08 -27.67
C LYS A 178 5.33 0.43 -28.36
N ALA A 179 6.43 0.61 -27.63
CA ALA A 179 7.71 1.02 -28.20
C ALA A 179 8.28 -0.06 -29.15
N ILE A 180 8.21 -1.34 -28.75
CA ILE A 180 8.59 -2.49 -29.58
C ILE A 180 7.74 -2.53 -30.86
N ASN A 181 6.42 -2.44 -30.75
CA ASN A 181 5.53 -2.42 -31.91
C ASN A 181 5.83 -1.24 -32.84
N SER A 182 6.12 -0.07 -32.29
CA SER A 182 6.47 1.13 -33.07
C SER A 182 7.83 1.02 -33.80
N SER A 183 8.71 0.11 -33.37
CA SER A 183 9.98 -0.16 -34.06
C SER A 183 9.84 -1.07 -35.29
N VAL A 184 8.70 -1.74 -35.45
CA VAL A 184 8.41 -2.59 -36.60
C VAL A 184 8.16 -1.74 -37.84
N VAL A 185 8.94 -1.98 -38.89
CA VAL A 185 8.86 -1.26 -40.17
C VAL A 185 7.92 -2.00 -41.10
N LYS A 186 6.96 -1.29 -41.70
CA LYS A 186 6.10 -1.83 -42.76
C LYS A 186 6.79 -1.66 -44.11
N VAL A 187 6.87 -2.73 -44.88
CA VAL A 187 7.43 -2.74 -46.23
C VAL A 187 6.38 -3.36 -47.15
N GLU A 188 6.12 -2.73 -48.29
CA GLU A 188 5.26 -3.31 -49.32
C GLU A 188 6.09 -4.24 -50.20
N ASP A 189 5.63 -5.48 -50.37
CA ASP A 189 6.27 -6.47 -51.23
C ASP A 189 5.87 -6.28 -52.71
N GLU A 190 6.64 -6.87 -53.62
CA GLU A 190 6.41 -6.84 -55.07
C GLU A 190 5.06 -7.47 -55.47
N SER A 191 4.47 -8.32 -54.61
CA SER A 191 3.14 -8.93 -54.76
C SER A 191 1.97 -8.06 -54.29
N MET A 192 2.24 -6.84 -53.79
CA MET A 192 1.31 -5.99 -53.03
C MET A 192 0.87 -6.57 -51.67
N ASP A 193 1.59 -7.56 -51.14
CA ASP A 193 1.39 -8.02 -49.77
C ASP A 193 2.17 -7.15 -48.77
N LEU A 194 1.57 -6.89 -47.60
CA LEU A 194 2.21 -6.18 -46.50
C LEU A 194 3.18 -7.13 -45.77
N ILE A 195 4.47 -6.83 -45.84
CA ILE A 195 5.51 -7.51 -45.07
C ILE A 195 6.04 -6.58 -43.97
N TYR A 196 6.41 -7.17 -42.85
CA TYR A 196 6.90 -6.46 -41.67
C TYR A 196 8.36 -6.79 -41.43
N GLY A 197 9.17 -5.78 -41.13
CA GLY A 197 10.56 -5.93 -40.71
C GLY A 197 10.75 -5.50 -39.27
N CYS A 198 11.73 -6.09 -38.57
CA CYS A 198 11.97 -5.77 -37.16
C CYS A 198 12.64 -4.41 -36.89
N GLY A 199 12.98 -3.64 -37.94
CA GLY A 199 13.52 -2.28 -37.82
C GLY A 199 14.98 -2.16 -37.37
N VAL A 200 15.65 -3.27 -37.03
CA VAL A 200 17.08 -3.27 -36.73
C VAL A 200 17.87 -3.22 -38.04
N THR A 201 18.77 -2.24 -38.18
CA THR A 201 19.51 -1.98 -39.43
C THR A 201 20.29 -3.18 -39.98
N ALA A 202 20.76 -4.08 -39.12
CA ALA A 202 21.48 -5.28 -39.49
C ALA A 202 20.60 -6.53 -39.68
N CYS A 203 19.27 -6.41 -39.52
CA CYS A 203 18.34 -7.54 -39.61
C CYS A 203 17.30 -7.31 -40.71
N SER A 204 17.37 -8.11 -41.77
CA SER A 204 16.51 -8.02 -42.95
C SER A 204 15.49 -9.16 -43.06
N ARG A 205 15.13 -9.82 -41.96
CA ARG A 205 14.13 -10.89 -41.98
C ARG A 205 12.72 -10.31 -42.18
N PRO A 206 11.96 -10.78 -43.18
CA PRO A 206 10.56 -10.38 -43.37
C PRO A 206 9.63 -11.25 -42.52
N PHE A 207 8.51 -10.65 -42.12
CA PHE A 207 7.46 -11.26 -41.31
C PHE A 207 6.08 -10.97 -41.91
N TYR A 208 5.13 -11.89 -41.75
CA TYR A 208 3.77 -11.73 -42.27
C TYR A 208 2.81 -11.12 -41.25
N SER A 209 3.27 -10.86 -40.03
CA SER A 209 2.50 -10.18 -38.99
C SER A 209 3.39 -9.28 -38.14
N VAL A 210 2.82 -8.23 -37.56
CA VAL A 210 3.49 -7.38 -36.58
C VAL A 210 3.90 -8.19 -35.35
N GLU A 211 3.04 -9.10 -34.91
CA GLU A 211 3.28 -9.96 -33.74
C GLU A 211 4.53 -10.82 -33.92
N SER A 212 4.68 -11.46 -35.08
CA SER A 212 5.87 -12.29 -35.36
C SER A 212 7.15 -11.45 -35.46
N ALA A 213 7.07 -10.22 -35.97
CA ALA A 213 8.20 -9.28 -35.95
C ALA A 213 8.57 -8.84 -34.52
N CYS A 214 7.58 -8.56 -33.67
CA CYS A 214 7.80 -8.23 -32.25
C CYS A 214 8.39 -9.40 -31.47
N GLU A 215 7.89 -10.62 -31.66
CA GLU A 215 8.43 -11.83 -31.04
C GLU A 215 9.88 -12.08 -31.47
N HIS A 216 10.17 -11.89 -32.76
CA HIS A 216 11.54 -11.96 -33.25
C HIS A 216 12.45 -10.91 -32.62
N LEU A 217 11.99 -9.66 -32.47
CA LEU A 217 12.76 -8.60 -31.82
C LEU A 217 13.11 -8.99 -30.38
N ARG A 218 12.16 -9.53 -29.62
CA ARG A 218 12.37 -10.03 -28.26
C ARG A 218 13.35 -11.21 -28.20
N ALA A 219 13.25 -12.16 -29.13
CA ALA A 219 14.09 -13.35 -29.11
C ALA A 219 15.51 -13.14 -29.66
N SER A 220 15.64 -12.31 -30.71
CA SER A 220 16.86 -12.20 -31.51
C SER A 220 17.62 -10.88 -31.31
N HIS A 221 16.98 -9.85 -30.73
CA HIS A 221 17.57 -8.53 -30.52
C HIS A 221 17.43 -8.03 -29.07
N PRO A 222 17.93 -8.79 -28.07
CA PRO A 222 17.75 -8.46 -26.66
C PRO A 222 18.38 -7.11 -26.28
N LEU A 223 19.47 -6.69 -26.94
CA LEU A 223 20.11 -5.39 -26.69
C LEU A 223 19.23 -4.22 -27.13
N THR A 224 18.55 -4.34 -28.27
CA THR A 224 17.62 -3.31 -28.76
C THR A 224 16.41 -3.21 -27.83
N VAL A 225 15.87 -4.36 -27.42
CA VAL A 225 14.75 -4.41 -26.47
C VAL A 225 15.15 -3.82 -25.13
N ALA A 226 16.30 -4.18 -24.57
CA ALA A 226 16.80 -3.60 -23.32
C ALA A 226 17.01 -2.07 -23.41
N SER A 227 17.42 -1.56 -24.58
CA SER A 227 17.53 -0.12 -24.81
C SER A 227 16.17 0.58 -24.79
N LEU A 228 15.16 -0.01 -25.43
CA LEU A 228 13.78 0.51 -25.41
C LEU A 228 13.19 0.45 -24.00
N GLU A 229 13.39 -0.66 -23.30
CA GLU A 229 13.01 -0.83 -21.90
C GLU A 229 13.62 0.25 -21.00
N THR A 230 14.93 0.48 -21.11
CA THR A 230 15.64 1.50 -20.33
C THR A 230 15.10 2.90 -20.63
N GLN A 231 14.80 3.20 -21.90
CA GLN A 231 14.23 4.49 -22.29
C GLN A 231 12.84 4.71 -21.67
N VAL A 232 11.95 3.72 -21.78
CA VAL A 232 10.61 3.79 -21.19
C VAL A 232 10.69 3.91 -19.68
N GLN A 233 11.50 3.07 -19.02
CA GLN A 233 11.71 3.13 -17.57
C GLN A 233 12.24 4.50 -17.12
N GLY A 234 13.19 5.08 -17.86
CA GLY A 234 13.74 6.41 -17.58
C GLY A 234 12.68 7.51 -17.63
N GLN A 235 11.72 7.42 -18.58
CA GLN A 235 10.61 8.37 -18.66
C GLN A 235 9.69 8.27 -17.44
N PHE A 236 9.24 7.06 -17.08
CA PHE A 236 8.40 6.86 -15.89
C PHE A 236 9.12 7.27 -14.59
N TYR A 237 10.42 6.99 -14.48
CA TYR A 237 11.23 7.45 -13.36
C TYR A 237 11.23 8.98 -13.24
N TYR A 238 11.44 9.68 -14.35
CA TYR A 238 11.43 11.15 -14.39
C TYR A 238 10.06 11.72 -14.01
N GLU A 239 8.97 11.19 -14.57
CA GLU A 239 7.60 11.63 -14.25
C GLU A 239 7.26 11.42 -12.77
N ASN A 240 7.65 10.28 -12.20
CA ASN A 240 7.48 10.00 -10.78
C ASN A 240 8.32 10.93 -9.89
N TYR A 241 9.57 11.21 -10.29
CA TYR A 241 10.45 12.12 -9.57
C TYR A 241 9.89 13.55 -9.55
N MET A 242 9.46 14.06 -10.71
CA MET A 242 8.91 15.41 -10.85
C MET A 242 7.55 15.60 -10.16
N SER A 243 6.78 14.52 -10.01
CA SER A 243 5.48 14.56 -9.34
C SER A 243 5.56 14.46 -7.81
N ASN A 244 6.73 14.12 -7.26
CA ASN A 244 6.90 13.98 -5.82
C ASN A 244 7.19 15.35 -5.18
N ALA A 245 6.29 15.82 -4.30
CA ALA A 245 6.42 17.12 -3.64
C ALA A 245 7.63 17.21 -2.68
N VAL A 246 8.26 16.07 -2.37
CA VAL A 246 9.51 15.96 -1.61
C VAL A 246 10.66 15.62 -2.56
N ALA A 247 10.82 16.40 -3.64
CA ALA A 247 12.14 16.52 -4.24
C ALA A 247 13.01 17.25 -3.20
N PRO A 248 14.23 16.78 -2.87
CA PRO A 248 15.13 17.56 -2.05
C PRO A 248 15.44 18.84 -2.82
N ALA A 249 14.69 19.90 -2.52
CA ALA A 249 15.11 21.24 -2.84
C ALA A 249 16.46 21.42 -2.17
N GLU A 250 17.43 21.89 -2.94
CA GLU A 250 18.74 22.28 -2.44
C GLU A 250 18.52 23.09 -1.16
N ASP A 251 19.12 22.62 -0.06
CA ASP A 251 19.11 23.28 1.24
C ASP A 251 19.97 24.56 1.10
N ASP A 252 19.41 25.57 0.44
CA ASP A 252 19.93 26.93 0.39
C ASP A 252 19.61 27.62 1.73
N SER A 253 20.15 27.06 2.80
CA SER A 253 20.28 27.77 4.07
C SER A 253 21.40 28.81 3.91
N PRO A 254 21.12 30.12 4.01
CA PRO A 254 22.16 31.13 3.92
C PRO A 254 23.09 31.00 5.12
N ASN A 255 24.36 30.78 4.81
CA ASN A 255 25.48 30.70 5.73
C ASN A 255 25.57 31.99 6.57
N HIS A 256 24.92 32.02 7.74
CA HIS A 256 25.15 33.04 8.75
C HIS A 256 26.46 32.74 9.47
N SER A 257 27.57 33.20 8.90
CA SER A 257 28.84 33.45 9.60
C SER A 257 29.79 34.26 8.72
N ALA A 258 29.84 35.58 8.95
CA ALA A 258 31.07 36.39 9.05
C ALA A 258 30.77 37.88 8.83
N SER A 259 30.59 38.61 9.93
CA SER A 259 31.24 39.91 10.21
C SER A 259 30.91 40.32 11.64
#